data_AF-A0A5S3RVH5-F1
#
_entry.id   AF-A0A5S3RVH5-F1
#
_cell.length_a   1.000
_cell.length_b   1.000
_cell.length_c   1.000
_cell.angle_alpha   90.00
_cell.angle_beta   90.00
_cell.angle_gamma   90.00
#
_symmetry.space_group_name_H-M   'P 1'
#
loop_
_entity.id
_entity.type
_entity.pdbx_description
1 polymer ?
#
loop_
_entity_poly.entity_id
_entity_poly.type
_entity_poly.pdbx_seq_one_letter_code
_entity_poly.pdbx_strand_id
1 'polypeptide(L)'
;MNNRKKRPQGADNQHSLFIAHVVQQLRAQPSKVNIIKRNLEEYRQQRFLKRGFLTAIERFDWVFEASDNIEDICQQILADDYIGKRLRRYPLLFKGIVKSD
;
A
#
# COMPACT_ATOMS: atom_id res chain seq x y z
N MET A 1 -4.85 31.14 8.72
CA MET A 1 -4.63 30.66 7.33
C MET A 1 -3.62 29.53 7.35
N ASN A 2 -4.05 28.28 7.19
CA ASN A 2 -3.12 27.16 7.10
C ASN A 2 -2.58 27.08 5.66
N ASN A 3 -1.36 27.57 5.47
CA ASN A 3 -0.64 27.52 4.20
C ASN A 3 -0.27 26.05 3.89
N ARG A 4 -1.17 25.32 3.23
CA ARG A 4 -0.87 24.00 2.67
C ARG A 4 0.17 24.21 1.57
N LYS A 5 1.46 24.03 1.89
CA LYS A 5 2.54 23.93 0.90
C LYS A 5 2.12 22.90 -0.15
N LYS A 6 1.80 23.36 -1.37
CA LYS A 6 1.52 22.49 -2.51
C LYS A 6 2.77 21.64 -2.73
N ARG A 7 2.63 20.32 -2.66
CA ARG A 7 3.73 19.40 -2.97
C ARG A 7 4.14 19.61 -4.44
N PRO A 8 5.44 19.58 -4.76
CA PRO A 8 5.90 19.68 -6.13
C PRO A 8 5.30 18.54 -6.96
N GLN A 9 4.76 18.88 -8.12
CA GLN A 9 3.97 18.03 -9.01
C GLN A 9 4.69 16.71 -9.41
N GLY A 10 6.02 16.69 -9.41
CA GLY A 10 6.83 15.51 -9.74
C GLY A 10 6.81 14.37 -8.71
N ALA A 11 6.55 14.67 -7.43
CA ALA A 11 6.52 13.64 -6.39
C ALA A 11 5.27 12.73 -6.47
N ASP A 12 4.15 13.28 -6.97
CA ASP A 12 2.92 12.50 -7.20
C ASP A 12 3.09 11.50 -8.34
N ASN A 13 3.89 11.84 -9.35
CA ASN A 13 4.12 10.98 -10.50
C ASN A 13 4.97 9.76 -10.12
N GLN A 14 6.07 9.94 -9.40
CA GLN A 14 6.90 8.83 -8.93
C GLN A 14 6.15 7.88 -7.99
N HIS A 15 5.32 8.44 -7.11
CA HIS A 15 4.48 7.65 -6.21
C HIS A 15 3.45 6.82 -6.97
N SER A 16 2.78 7.42 -7.95
CA SER A 16 1.79 6.73 -8.78
C SER A 16 2.45 5.62 -9.63
N LEU A 17 3.63 5.88 -10.19
CA LEU A 17 4.43 4.89 -10.91
C LEU A 17 4.85 3.72 -10.02
N PHE A 18 5.27 4.00 -8.78
CA PHE A 18 5.60 2.96 -7.81
C PHE A 18 4.39 2.05 -7.52
N ILE A 19 3.22 2.62 -7.28
CA ILE A 19 2.00 1.82 -7.06
C ILE A 19 1.62 1.01 -8.30
N ALA A 20 1.77 1.57 -9.50
CA ALA A 20 1.54 0.85 -10.74
C ALA A 20 2.48 -0.37 -10.88
N HIS A 21 3.78 -0.20 -10.57
CA HIS A 21 4.75 -1.29 -10.56
C HIS A 21 4.42 -2.35 -9.49
N VAL A 22 3.99 -1.94 -8.30
CA VAL A 22 3.52 -2.87 -7.26
C VAL A 22 2.39 -3.75 -7.80
N VAL A 23 1.36 -3.16 -8.40
CA VAL A 23 0.22 -3.91 -8.95
C VAL A 23 0.65 -4.83 -10.07
N GLN A 24 1.53 -4.36 -10.97
CA GLN A 24 2.09 -5.19 -12.03
C GLN A 24 2.82 -6.41 -11.47
N GLN A 25 3.63 -6.23 -10.43
CA GLN A 25 4.38 -7.33 -9.79
C GLN A 25 3.46 -8.31 -9.05
N LEU A 26 2.40 -7.82 -8.41
CA LEU A 26 1.39 -8.67 -7.77
C LEU A 26 0.62 -9.52 -8.78
N ARG A 27 0.20 -8.93 -9.91
CA ARG A 27 -0.45 -9.68 -11.00
C ARG A 27 0.48 -10.70 -11.64
N ALA A 28 1.73 -10.34 -11.87
CA ALA A 28 2.72 -11.24 -12.48
C ALA A 28 3.13 -12.39 -11.54
N GLN A 29 3.19 -12.12 -10.23
CA GLN A 29 3.57 -13.11 -9.22
C GLN A 29 2.68 -12.96 -7.97
N PRO A 30 1.48 -13.60 -7.97
CA PRO A 30 0.50 -13.46 -6.88
C PRO A 30 1.03 -13.83 -5.49
N SER A 31 2.00 -14.74 -5.40
CA SER A 31 2.64 -15.11 -4.13
C SER A 31 3.36 -13.95 -3.45
N LYS A 32 3.68 -12.85 -4.16
CA LYS A 32 4.22 -11.62 -3.57
C LYS A 32 3.24 -10.93 -2.62
N VAL A 33 1.95 -11.27 -2.63
CA VAL A 33 1.00 -10.81 -1.61
C VAL A 33 1.44 -11.20 -0.19
N ASN A 34 2.16 -12.32 -0.05
CA ASN A 34 2.72 -12.77 1.23
C ASN A 34 3.79 -11.82 1.77
N ILE A 35 4.47 -11.06 0.89
CA ILE A 35 5.39 -10.00 1.31
C ILE A 35 4.62 -8.87 1.99
N ILE A 36 3.44 -8.50 1.47
CA ILE A 36 2.57 -7.51 2.12
C ILE A 36 2.15 -8.04 3.48
N LYS A 37 1.58 -9.26 3.55
CA LYS A 37 1.15 -9.88 4.82
C LYS A 37 2.27 -9.89 5.87
N ARG A 38 3.48 -10.29 5.48
CA ARG A 38 4.66 -10.23 6.35
C ARG A 38 5.02 -8.82 6.80
N ASN A 39 5.02 -7.84 5.89
CA ASN A 39 5.27 -6.45 6.26
C ASN A 39 4.26 -5.95 7.30
N LEU A 40 2.98 -6.28 7.15
CA LEU A 40 1.94 -5.91 8.11
C LEU A 40 2.24 -6.47 9.51
N GLU A 41 2.60 -7.75 9.61
CA GLU A 41 2.99 -8.38 10.87
C GLU A 41 4.24 -7.72 11.49
N GLU A 42 5.28 -7.50 10.70
CA GLU A 42 6.51 -6.85 11.14
C GLU A 42 6.24 -5.44 11.68
N TYR A 43 5.41 -4.64 11.00
CA TYR A 43 5.08 -3.29 11.43
C TYR A 43 4.19 -3.26 12.69
N ARG A 44 3.27 -4.22 12.86
CA ARG A 44 2.43 -4.32 14.07
C ARG A 44 3.24 -4.50 15.35
N GLN A 45 4.38 -5.21 15.26
CA GLN A 45 5.23 -5.49 16.41
C GLN A 45 6.06 -4.27 16.86
N GLN A 46 6.08 -3.18 16.09
CA GLN A 46 6.86 -1.99 16.44
C GLN A 46 6.23 -1.24 17.61
N ARG A 47 7.04 -1.02 18.67
CA ARG A 47 6.63 -0.29 19.89
C ARG A 47 6.05 1.10 19.61
N PHE A 48 6.53 1.80 18.58
CA PHE A 48 6.14 3.16 18.25
C PHE A 48 5.65 3.28 16.81
N LEU A 49 4.56 2.60 16.49
CA LEU A 49 3.89 2.75 15.20
C LEU A 49 2.89 3.91 15.23
N LYS A 50 2.95 4.80 14.24
CA LYS A 50 1.99 5.92 14.14
C LYS A 50 0.58 5.37 13.90
N ARG A 51 -0.42 5.91 14.62
CA ARG A 51 -1.84 5.51 14.50
C ARG A 51 -2.34 5.45 13.06
N GLY A 52 -1.98 6.43 12.21
CA GLY A 52 -2.39 6.42 10.81
C GLY A 52 -1.84 5.26 9.98
N PHE A 53 -0.65 4.77 10.33
CA PHE A 53 -0.05 3.59 9.71
C PHE A 53 -0.78 2.33 10.21
N LEU A 54 -1.03 2.22 11.52
CA LEU A 54 -1.84 1.13 12.09
C LEU A 54 -3.21 1.02 11.41
N THR A 55 -3.89 2.15 11.19
CA THR A 55 -5.16 2.18 10.44
C THR A 55 -5.01 1.66 9.00
N ALA A 56 -3.88 1.90 8.33
CA ALA A 56 -3.66 1.35 6.99
C ALA A 56 -3.45 -0.17 7.02
N ILE A 57 -2.80 -0.69 8.06
CA ILE A 57 -2.67 -2.13 8.30
C ILE A 57 -4.07 -2.74 8.53
N GLU A 58 -4.88 -2.16 9.41
CA GLU A 58 -6.27 -2.61 9.66
C GLU A 58 -7.10 -2.63 8.37
N ARG A 59 -6.91 -1.67 7.45
CA ARG A 59 -7.60 -1.68 6.15
C ARG A 59 -7.12 -2.78 5.23
N PHE A 60 -5.87 -3.19 5.30
CA PHE A 60 -5.41 -4.36 4.56
C PHE A 60 -6.02 -5.66 5.10
N ASP A 61 -6.19 -5.80 6.41
CA ASP A 61 -6.86 -6.98 6.97
C ASP A 61 -8.25 -7.15 6.36
N TRP A 62 -9.02 -6.05 6.29
CA TRP A 62 -10.37 -6.07 5.71
C TRP A 62 -10.36 -6.47 4.23
N VAL A 63 -9.35 -6.03 3.47
CA VAL A 63 -9.19 -6.42 2.06
C VAL A 63 -8.90 -7.92 1.95
N PHE A 64 -8.01 -8.46 2.80
CA PHE A 64 -7.67 -9.88 2.78
C PHE A 64 -8.76 -10.78 3.34
N GLU A 65 -9.56 -10.31 4.30
CA GLU A 65 -10.74 -11.01 4.80
C GLU A 65 -11.85 -11.08 3.74
N ALA A 66 -11.98 -10.04 2.91
CA ALA A 66 -13.00 -9.96 1.88
C ALA A 66 -12.67 -10.80 0.63
N SER A 67 -11.38 -10.94 0.28
CA SER A 67 -10.97 -11.71 -0.89
C SER A 67 -9.52 -12.17 -0.82
N ASP A 68 -9.28 -13.43 -1.22
CA ASP A 68 -7.95 -13.98 -1.51
C ASP A 68 -7.58 -13.88 -3.00
N ASN A 69 -8.46 -13.35 -3.85
CA ASN A 69 -8.20 -13.17 -5.27
C ASN A 69 -7.24 -11.99 -5.50
N ILE A 70 -6.14 -12.24 -6.20
CA ILE A 70 -5.11 -11.22 -6.47
C ILE A 70 -5.64 -10.01 -7.25
N GLU A 71 -6.61 -10.22 -8.14
CA GLU A 71 -7.18 -9.14 -8.94
C GLU A 71 -8.06 -8.23 -8.09
N ASP A 72 -8.88 -8.79 -7.19
CA ASP A 72 -9.68 -8.02 -6.24
C ASP A 72 -8.77 -7.19 -5.32
N ILE A 73 -7.69 -7.79 -4.81
CA ILE A 73 -6.71 -7.10 -3.99
C ILE A 73 -6.05 -5.95 -4.77
N CYS A 74 -5.67 -6.17 -6.03
CA CYS A 74 -5.10 -5.13 -6.89
C CYS A 74 -6.10 -4.00 -7.15
N GLN A 75 -7.38 -4.33 -7.39
CA GLN A 75 -8.45 -3.34 -7.54
C GLN A 75 -8.64 -2.51 -6.28
N GLN A 76 -8.63 -3.13 -5.10
CA GLN A 76 -8.71 -2.42 -3.82
C GLN A 76 -7.50 -1.49 -3.61
N ILE A 77 -6.29 -1.92 -3.99
CA ILE A 77 -5.09 -1.07 -3.95
C ILE A 77 -5.22 0.15 -4.88
N LEU A 78 -5.90 0.01 -6.02
CA LEU A 78 -6.07 1.08 -7.02
C LEU A 78 -7.34 1.92 -6.83
N ALA A 79 -8.29 1.46 -6.01
CA ALA A 79 -9.58 2.11 -5.83
C ALA A 79 -9.44 3.59 -5.45
N ASP A 80 -10.26 4.47 -6.04
CA ASP A 80 -10.25 5.90 -5.67
C ASP A 80 -11.09 6.20 -4.42
N ASP A 81 -11.44 5.16 -3.66
CA ASP A 81 -12.18 5.30 -2.42
C ASP A 81 -11.26 5.58 -1.22
N TYR A 82 -11.85 5.60 -0.02
CA TYR A 82 -11.11 5.80 1.21
C TYR A 82 -10.06 4.72 1.47
N ILE A 83 -10.35 3.44 1.17
CA ILE A 83 -9.46 2.32 1.42
C ILE A 83 -8.25 2.44 0.51
N GLY A 84 -8.43 2.48 -0.81
CA GLY A 84 -7.33 2.58 -1.76
C GLY A 84 -6.46 3.82 -1.52
N LYS A 85 -7.08 4.99 -1.28
CA LYS A 85 -6.34 6.22 -0.91
C LYS A 85 -5.54 6.06 0.39
N ARG A 86 -6.05 5.31 1.36
CA ARG A 86 -5.35 5.03 2.63
C ARG A 86 -4.16 4.09 2.40
N LEU A 87 -4.35 3.00 1.65
CA LEU A 87 -3.29 2.02 1.39
C LEU A 87 -2.14 2.65 0.61
N ARG A 88 -2.45 3.35 -0.49
CA ARG A 88 -1.44 4.02 -1.32
C ARG A 88 -0.64 5.07 -0.54
N ARG A 89 -1.18 5.69 0.51
CA ARG A 89 -0.46 6.68 1.33
C ARG A 89 0.77 6.12 2.05
N TYR A 90 0.87 4.80 2.22
CA TYR A 90 1.95 4.17 2.97
C TYR A 90 2.74 3.17 2.09
N PRO A 91 3.65 3.67 1.22
CA PRO A 91 4.49 2.83 0.35
C PRO A 91 5.26 1.71 1.06
N LEU A 92 5.61 1.92 2.34
CA LEU A 92 6.32 0.93 3.16
C LEU A 92 5.55 -0.39 3.32
N LEU A 93 4.23 -0.38 3.19
CA LEU A 93 3.43 -1.61 3.18
C LEU A 93 3.82 -2.55 2.03
N PHE A 94 4.35 -1.99 0.94
CA PHE A 94 4.75 -2.69 -0.29
C PHE A 94 6.26 -2.92 -0.39
N LYS A 95 7.02 -2.68 0.69
CA LYS A 95 8.47 -2.86 0.71
C LYS A 95 8.83 -4.28 0.26
N GLY A 96 9.76 -4.39 -0.69
CA GLY A 96 10.27 -5.67 -1.21
C GLY A 96 9.47 -6.27 -2.37
N ILE A 97 8.37 -5.65 -2.81
CA ILE A 97 7.59 -6.14 -3.97
C ILE A 97 8.27 -5.78 -5.29
N VAL A 98 8.62 -4.50 -5.45
CA VAL A 98 9.39 -3.99 -6.58
C VAL A 98 10.86 -4.16 -6.24
N LYS A 99 11.62 -4.87 -7.08
CA LYS A 99 13.07 -4.97 -6.93
C LYS A 99 13.68 -3.59 -7.21
N SER A 100 14.62 -3.17 -6.37
CA SER A 100 15.60 -2.16 -6.77
C SER A 100 16.67 -2.91 -7.56
N ASP A 101 16.65 -2.80 -8.88
CA ASP A 101 17.86 -3.07 -9.68
C ASP A 101 18.93 -2.01 -9.38
#